data_AF-A0A672MC65-F1
#
_entry.id   AF-A0A672MC65-F1
#
_cell.length_a   1.000
_cell.length_b   1.000
_cell.length_c   1.000
_cell.angle_alpha   90.00
_cell.angle_beta   90.00
_cell.angle_gamma   90.00
#
_symmetry.space_group_name_H-M   'P 1'
#
loop_
_entity.id
_entity.type
_entity.pdbx_description
1 polymer ?
#
loop_
_entity_poly.entity_id
_entity_poly.type
_entity_poly.pdbx_seq_one_letter_code
_entity_poly.pdbx_strand_id
1 'polypeptide(L)'
;MPNIKIFSGSSHPDLSQKIADRLGLELGKVVTKKFSNQETCRAPISAKLVANMLSVAGADHIITMDLHASQIQGFFDIPVDNLYAEPAVLKWIKENINEWKNCTIVSPDAGGAKRCVFFPFLSLKNIGSRSLNIHAHKCV
;
A
#
# COMPACT_ATOMS: atom_id res chain seq x y z
N MET A 1 -2.36 -26.70 10.33
CA MET A 1 -1.96 -25.28 10.48
C MET A 1 -2.34 -24.83 11.88
N PRO A 2 -1.46 -24.87 12.89
CA PRO A 2 -1.93 -24.61 14.24
C PRO A 2 -1.92 -23.11 14.55
N ASN A 3 -3.05 -22.61 15.07
CA ASN A 3 -3.21 -21.40 15.89
C ASN A 3 -3.06 -19.99 15.27
N ILE A 4 -3.47 -19.77 14.01
CA ILE A 4 -3.67 -18.39 13.54
C ILE A 4 -5.07 -17.88 13.94
N LYS A 5 -5.14 -16.73 14.60
CA LYS A 5 -6.38 -16.03 14.92
C LYS A 5 -6.40 -14.69 14.21
N ILE A 6 -7.52 -14.36 13.57
CA ILE A 6 -7.70 -13.11 12.85
C ILE A 6 -8.69 -12.26 13.62
N PHE A 7 -8.34 -11.00 13.86
CA PHE A 7 -9.20 -10.02 14.48
C PHE A 7 -9.39 -8.85 13.51
N SER A 8 -10.56 -8.21 13.56
CA SER A 8 -10.84 -7.03 12.74
C SER A 8 -10.85 -5.76 13.60
N GLY A 9 -10.31 -4.67 13.03
CA GLY A 9 -10.45 -3.34 13.59
C GLY A 9 -11.84 -2.75 13.31
N SER A 10 -12.10 -1.54 13.80
CA SER A 10 -13.42 -0.90 13.70
C SER A 10 -13.70 -0.25 12.34
N SER A 11 -12.68 0.02 11.52
CA SER A 11 -12.85 0.86 10.32
C SER A 11 -13.41 0.12 9.10
N HIS A 12 -12.95 -1.10 8.82
CA HIS A 12 -13.32 -1.83 7.60
C HIS A 12 -13.43 -3.34 7.87
N PRO A 13 -14.52 -3.81 8.51
CA PRO A 13 -14.69 -5.22 8.85
C PRO A 13 -14.81 -6.14 7.62
N ASP A 14 -15.38 -5.64 6.52
CA ASP A 14 -15.59 -6.42 5.30
C ASP A 14 -14.28 -6.94 4.68
N LEU A 15 -13.21 -6.15 4.77
CA LEU A 15 -11.90 -6.55 4.27
C LEU A 15 -11.32 -7.69 5.13
N SER A 16 -11.40 -7.55 6.45
CA SER A 16 -10.96 -8.60 7.37
C SER A 16 -11.73 -9.90 7.17
N GLN A 17 -13.04 -9.81 6.93
CA GLN A 17 -13.87 -10.98 6.66
C GLN A 17 -13.43 -11.69 5.38
N LYS A 18 -13.22 -10.96 4.27
CA LYS A 18 -12.72 -11.55 3.02
C LYS A 18 -11.35 -12.24 3.17
N ILE A 19 -10.48 -11.71 4.03
CA ILE A 19 -9.18 -12.33 4.32
C ILE A 19 -9.39 -13.64 5.12
N ALA A 20 -10.26 -13.60 6.13
CA ALA A 20 -10.58 -14.77 6.96
C ALA A 20 -11.23 -15.89 6.12
N ASP A 21 -12.17 -15.54 5.24
CA ASP A 21 -12.85 -16.47 4.33
C ASP A 21 -11.85 -17.16 3.39
N ARG A 22 -10.88 -16.41 2.83
CA ARG A 22 -9.83 -16.97 1.97
C ARG A 22 -8.89 -17.92 2.71
N LEU A 23 -8.75 -17.76 4.03
CA LEU A 23 -7.95 -18.63 4.89
C LEU A 23 -8.77 -19.77 5.51
N GLY A 24 -10.10 -19.81 5.30
CA GLY A 24 -10.99 -20.79 5.91
C GLY A 24 -11.13 -20.63 7.42
N LEU A 25 -11.06 -19.40 7.93
CA LEU A 25 -11.07 -19.07 9.35
C LEU A 25 -12.22 -18.12 9.70
N GLU A 26 -12.69 -18.20 10.94
CA GLU A 26 -13.65 -17.25 11.49
C GLU A 26 -12.93 -16.07 12.17
N LEU A 27 -13.50 -14.87 12.05
CA LEU A 27 -13.02 -13.71 12.79
C LEU A 27 -13.25 -13.90 14.30
N GLY A 28 -12.22 -13.60 15.08
CA GLY A 28 -12.32 -13.58 16.53
C GLY A 28 -13.27 -12.47 17.01
N LYS A 29 -14.08 -12.77 18.03
CA LYS A 29 -15.02 -11.81 18.61
C LYS A 29 -14.25 -10.68 19.30
N VAL A 30 -14.42 -9.44 18.82
CA VAL A 30 -13.86 -8.23 19.42
C VAL A 30 -14.98 -7.22 19.62
N VAL A 31 -15.04 -6.62 20.81
CA VAL A 31 -15.95 -5.51 21.10
C VAL A 31 -15.15 -4.22 21.03
N THR A 32 -15.24 -3.49 19.92
CA THR A 32 -14.64 -2.16 19.78
C THR A 32 -15.66 -1.10 20.17
N LYS A 33 -15.36 -0.28 21.19
CA LYS A 33 -16.17 0.89 21.58
C LYS A 33 -15.37 2.16 21.35
N LYS A 34 -16.00 3.19 20.78
CA LYS A 34 -15.38 4.50 20.56
C LYS A 34 -15.91 5.46 21.64
N PHE A 35 -15.03 5.99 22.48
CA PHE A 35 -15.37 6.99 23.50
C PHE A 35 -15.50 8.39 22.85
N SER A 36 -16.29 9.28 23.45
CA SER A 36 -16.79 10.52 22.84
C SER A 36 -15.77 11.68 22.77
N ASN A 37 -14.63 11.60 23.45
CA ASN A 37 -13.67 12.69 23.60
C ASN A 37 -12.60 12.72 22.49
N GLN A 38 -13.01 12.89 21.23
CA GLN A 38 -12.17 12.86 20.01
C GLN A 38 -10.94 13.81 20.00
N GLU A 39 -9.92 13.55 20.80
CA GLU A 39 -8.73 14.38 20.87
C GLU A 39 -7.72 14.05 19.76
N THR A 40 -7.34 15.06 18.99
CA THR A 40 -6.31 15.00 17.96
C THR A 40 -5.25 16.08 18.21
N CYS A 41 -3.97 15.70 18.22
CA CYS A 41 -2.84 16.63 18.38
C CYS A 41 -2.02 16.84 17.10
N ARG A 42 -1.36 18.00 17.06
CA ARG A 42 -0.54 18.59 15.99
C ARG A 42 0.60 17.69 15.50
N ALA A 43 1.06 17.90 14.27
CA ALA A 43 1.91 16.98 13.49
C ALA A 43 3.42 17.01 13.84
N PRO A 44 3.99 15.94 14.43
CA PRO A 44 5.39 15.57 14.29
C PRO A 44 5.56 14.62 13.09
N ILE A 45 6.71 13.95 12.96
CA ILE A 45 6.88 12.79 12.06
C ILE A 45 5.99 11.64 12.59
N SER A 46 4.69 11.75 12.33
CA SER A 46 3.63 10.91 12.88
C SER A 46 3.86 9.44 12.55
N ALA A 47 4.40 9.14 11.36
CA ALA A 47 4.72 7.78 10.93
C ALA A 47 5.72 7.07 11.85
N LYS A 48 6.79 7.74 12.32
CA LYS A 48 7.76 7.13 13.25
C LYS A 48 7.17 6.97 14.66
N LEU A 49 6.35 7.92 15.10
CA LEU A 49 5.63 7.82 16.37
C LEU A 49 4.67 6.62 16.38
N VAL A 50 3.90 6.45 15.30
CA VAL A 50 2.99 5.31 15.13
C VAL A 50 3.77 3.99 15.08
N ALA A 51 4.92 3.96 14.38
CA ALA A 51 5.78 2.78 14.36
C ALA A 51 6.24 2.38 15.77
N ASN A 52 6.74 3.34 16.55
CA ASN A 52 7.18 3.09 17.92
C ASN A 52 6.01 2.65 18.83
N MET A 53 4.82 3.24 18.68
CA MET A 53 3.64 2.83 19.45
C MET A 53 3.24 1.38 19.14
N LEU A 54 3.29 0.97 17.87
CA LEU A 54 2.99 -0.41 17.47
C LEU A 54 4.05 -1.39 18.01
N SER A 55 5.33 -1.05 17.93
CA SER A 55 6.40 -1.85 18.51
C SER A 55 6.23 -2.02 20.04
N VAL A 56 5.96 -0.93 20.76
CA VAL A 56 5.75 -0.95 22.23
C VAL A 56 4.44 -1.65 22.61
N ALA A 57 3.41 -1.59 21.77
CA ALA A 57 2.17 -2.34 21.96
C ALA A 57 2.35 -3.87 21.81
N GLY A 58 3.54 -4.33 21.40
CA GLY A 58 3.87 -5.75 21.27
C GLY A 58 3.62 -6.33 19.89
N ALA A 59 3.66 -5.52 18.83
CA ALA A 59 3.67 -6.07 17.48
C ALA A 59 5.04 -6.69 17.18
N ASP A 60 5.07 -7.97 16.80
CA ASP A 60 6.31 -8.67 16.41
C ASP A 60 6.59 -8.58 14.91
N HIS A 61 5.56 -8.31 14.10
CA HIS A 61 5.65 -8.30 12.65
C HIS A 61 4.56 -7.41 12.03
N ILE A 62 4.90 -6.66 10.98
CA ILE A 62 3.95 -5.80 10.27
C ILE A 62 3.81 -6.27 8.83
N ILE A 63 2.56 -6.46 8.38
CA ILE A 63 2.23 -6.67 6.96
C ILE A 63 1.44 -5.45 6.49
N THR A 64 1.90 -4.81 5.41
CA THR A 64 1.31 -3.60 4.84
C THR A 64 1.28 -3.68 3.32
N MET A 65 0.60 -2.73 2.66
CA MET A 65 0.49 -2.65 1.21
C MET A 65 0.80 -1.23 0.73
N ASP A 66 1.69 -1.11 -0.26
CA ASP A 66 2.07 0.12 -0.96
C ASP A 66 2.33 1.32 -0.04
N LEU A 67 3.30 1.19 0.88
CA LEU A 67 3.75 2.31 1.69
C LEU A 67 4.05 3.56 0.84
N HIS A 68 3.59 4.72 1.31
CA HIS A 68 3.75 5.99 0.60
C HIS A 68 5.23 6.27 0.25
N ALA A 69 6.12 5.99 1.20
CA ALA A 69 7.56 6.04 1.00
C ALA A 69 8.18 4.75 1.53
N SER A 70 9.04 4.08 0.76
CA SER A 70 9.69 2.84 1.17
C SER A 70 10.55 3.02 2.42
N GLN A 71 11.05 4.23 2.67
CA GLN A 71 11.82 4.58 3.87
C GLN A 71 11.02 4.42 5.17
N ILE A 72 9.69 4.41 5.12
CA ILE A 72 8.84 4.18 6.29
C ILE A 72 9.08 2.77 6.87
N GLN A 73 9.53 1.81 6.06
CA GLN A 73 9.91 0.48 6.58
C GLN A 73 11.03 0.59 7.61
N GLY A 74 12.00 1.49 7.40
CA GLY A 74 13.09 1.75 8.33
C GLY A 74 12.67 2.47 9.62
N PHE A 75 11.39 2.82 9.78
CA PHE A 75 10.88 3.36 11.04
C PHE A 75 10.52 2.26 12.05
N PHE A 76 10.32 1.03 11.60
CA PHE A 76 10.03 -0.11 12.45
C PHE A 76 11.32 -0.85 12.79
N ASP A 77 11.46 -1.23 14.05
CA ASP A 77 12.57 -2.08 14.53
C ASP A 77 12.24 -3.58 14.37
N ILE A 78 11.02 -3.89 13.92
CA ILE A 78 10.47 -5.23 13.67
C ILE A 78 10.35 -5.48 12.15
N PRO A 79 10.35 -6.74 11.69
CA PRO A 79 10.24 -7.01 10.26
C PRO A 79 8.92 -6.49 9.66
N VAL A 80 9.02 -5.91 8.46
CA VAL A 80 7.89 -5.31 7.74
C VAL A 80 7.81 -5.89 6.33
N ASP A 81 6.72 -6.61 6.06
CA ASP A 81 6.37 -7.04 4.71
C ASP A 81 5.52 -5.96 4.04
N ASN A 82 6.11 -5.26 3.08
CA ASN A 82 5.39 -4.29 2.25
C ASN A 82 5.00 -4.93 0.90
N LEU A 83 3.75 -5.37 0.81
CA LEU A 83 3.15 -5.92 -0.39
C LEU A 83 2.92 -4.84 -1.45
N TYR A 84 2.96 -5.24 -2.72
CA TYR A 84 2.72 -4.34 -3.86
C TYR A 84 1.41 -4.72 -4.57
N ALA A 85 0.54 -3.74 -4.82
CA ALA A 85 -0.68 -3.95 -5.62
C ALA A 85 -0.39 -3.96 -7.12
N GLU A 86 0.81 -3.57 -7.55
CA GLU A 86 1.23 -3.51 -8.95
C GLU A 86 0.85 -4.74 -9.80
N PRO A 87 1.12 -6.00 -9.43
CA PRO A 87 0.72 -7.15 -10.25
C PRO A 87 -0.79 -7.25 -10.43
N ALA A 88 -1.58 -6.85 -9.43
CA ALA A 88 -3.03 -6.83 -9.51
C ALA A 88 -3.51 -5.70 -10.45
N VAL A 89 -2.88 -4.52 -10.36
CA VAL A 89 -3.17 -3.38 -11.24
C VAL A 89 -2.80 -3.70 -12.69
N LEU A 90 -1.63 -4.30 -12.92
CA LEU A 90 -1.19 -4.77 -14.24
C LEU A 90 -2.18 -5.76 -14.86
N LYS A 91 -2.65 -6.73 -14.06
CA LYS A 91 -3.66 -7.69 -14.49
C LYS A 91 -4.96 -6.97 -14.88
N TRP A 92 -5.43 -6.07 -14.03
CA TRP A 92 -6.65 -5.31 -14.27
C TRP A 92 -6.56 -4.48 -15.56
N ILE A 93 -5.45 -3.78 -15.79
CA ILE A 93 -5.21 -2.99 -17.01
C ILE A 93 -5.29 -3.87 -18.26
N LYS A 94 -4.64 -5.04 -18.24
CA LYS A 94 -4.63 -5.98 -19.37
C LYS A 94 -6.02 -6.55 -19.68
N GLU A 95 -6.84 -6.74 -18.66
CA GLU A 95 -8.18 -7.35 -18.78
C GLU A 95 -9.27 -6.32 -19.12
N ASN A 96 -9.09 -5.05 -18.75
CA ASN A 96 -10.14 -4.03 -18.86
C ASN A 96 -9.84 -2.95 -19.94
N ILE A 97 -8.60 -2.81 -20.40
CA ILE A 97 -8.22 -1.79 -21.38
C ILE A 97 -7.76 -2.48 -22.67
N ASN A 98 -8.60 -2.45 -23.71
CA ASN A 98 -8.31 -3.09 -25.00
C ASN A 98 -7.00 -2.57 -25.65
N GLU A 99 -6.71 -1.29 -25.48
CA GLU A 99 -5.55 -0.60 -26.07
C GLU A 99 -4.38 -0.45 -25.10
N TRP A 100 -4.28 -1.29 -24.06
CA TRP A 100 -3.26 -1.16 -23.01
C TRP A 100 -1.82 -1.15 -23.55
N LYS A 101 -1.56 -1.79 -24.70
CA LYS A 101 -0.24 -1.79 -25.35
C LYS A 101 0.18 -0.42 -25.91
N ASN A 102 -0.78 0.46 -26.18
CA ASN A 102 -0.57 1.80 -26.72
C ASN A 102 -0.89 2.90 -25.70
N CYS A 103 -1.26 2.55 -24.47
CA CYS A 103 -1.59 3.54 -23.45
C CYS A 103 -0.33 4.10 -22.77
N THR A 104 -0.45 5.31 -22.24
CA THR A 104 0.62 6.01 -21.53
C THR A 104 0.26 6.09 -20.06
N ILE A 105 1.17 5.64 -19.18
CA ILE A 105 1.02 5.80 -17.75
C ILE A 105 1.44 7.23 -17.37
N VAL A 106 0.53 7.97 -16.74
CA VAL A 106 0.77 9.35 -16.29
C VAL A 106 0.87 9.39 -14.77
N SER A 107 1.86 10.12 -14.26
CA SER A 107 1.95 10.43 -12.84
C SER A 107 1.27 11.77 -12.56
N PRO A 108 0.39 11.87 -11.54
CA PRO A 108 -0.22 13.15 -11.17
C PRO A 108 0.79 14.13 -10.57
N ASP A 109 1.89 13.64 -10.00
CA ASP A 109 2.92 14.46 -9.35
C ASP A 109 4.34 13.91 -9.58
N ALA A 110 5.35 14.71 -9.23
CA ALA A 110 6.75 14.35 -9.40
C ALA A 110 7.22 13.21 -8.47
N GLY A 111 6.59 13.04 -7.31
CA GLY A 111 6.89 11.96 -6.36
C GLY A 111 6.39 10.60 -6.85
N GLY A 112 5.26 10.57 -7.55
CA GLY A 112 4.67 9.38 -8.16
C GLY A 112 5.39 8.90 -9.42
N ALA A 113 6.27 9.72 -10.02
CA ALA A 113 6.98 9.37 -11.25
C ALA A 113 7.79 8.07 -11.10
N LYS A 114 8.36 7.83 -9.92
CA LYS A 114 9.08 6.57 -9.61
C LYS A 114 8.17 5.34 -9.67
N ARG A 115 6.90 5.48 -9.28
CA ARG A 115 5.92 4.39 -9.34
C ARG A 115 5.50 4.10 -10.78
N CYS A 116 5.35 5.12 -11.62
CA CYS A 116 5.02 4.95 -13.04
C CYS A 116 6.14 4.25 -13.83
N VAL A 117 7.40 4.57 -13.55
CA VAL A 117 8.56 3.93 -14.19
C VAL A 117 8.67 2.43 -13.83
N PHE A 118 8.10 2.02 -12.69
CA PHE A 118 8.10 0.63 -12.24
C PHE A 118 7.14 -0.28 -13.04
N PHE A 119 6.32 0.28 -13.95
CA PHE A 119 5.49 -0.49 -14.90
C PHE A 119 6.16 -0.58 -16.30
N PRO A 120 7.34 -1.23 -16.49
CA PRO A 120 8.10 -1.17 -17.74
C PRO A 120 7.39 -1.88 -18.92
N PHE A 121 6.44 -2.77 -18.63
CA PHE A 121 5.78 -3.60 -19.66
C PHE A 121 4.66 -2.86 -20.40
N LEU A 122 4.17 -1.74 -19.87
CA LEU A 122 3.26 -0.83 -20.56
C LEU A 122 4.08 0.24 -21.31
N SER A 123 4.77 -0.20 -22.36
CA SER A 123 5.38 0.58 -23.44
C SER A 123 5.95 1.97 -23.08
N LEU A 124 7.21 2.00 -22.63
CA LEU A 124 8.13 3.07 -23.02
C LEU A 124 8.32 2.99 -24.55
N LYS A 125 7.54 3.76 -25.32
CA LYS A 125 7.85 3.95 -26.75
C LYS A 125 9.14 4.76 -26.84
N ASN A 126 10.19 4.10 -27.34
CA ASN A 126 11.46 4.69 -27.76
C ASN A 126 11.18 5.86 -28.72
N ILE A 127 11.15 7.09 -28.21
CA ILE A 127 11.39 8.28 -29.02
C ILE A 127 12.90 8.35 -29.18
N GLY A 128 13.36 8.20 -30.42
CA GLY A 128 14.76 8.00 -30.77
C GLY A 128 15.72 9.00 -30.13
N SER A 129 16.89 8.49 -29.75
CA SER A 129 18.14 9.22 -29.57
C SER A 129 18.07 10.52 -28.76
N ARG A 130 18.28 10.40 -27.44
CA ARG A 130 19.21 11.20 -26.61
C ARG A 130 18.71 11.21 -25.17
N SER A 131 19.49 10.55 -24.31
CA SER A 131 19.46 10.70 -22.85
C SER A 131 18.19 10.19 -22.17
N LEU A 132 18.33 9.58 -20.99
CA LEU A 132 17.20 9.20 -20.14
C LEU A 132 16.33 10.43 -19.83
N ASN A 133 15.28 10.66 -20.60
CA ASN A 133 14.24 11.63 -20.27
C ASN A 133 12.98 10.85 -19.93
N ILE A 134 12.85 10.58 -18.64
CA ILE A 134 11.62 10.17 -17.98
C ILE A 134 10.60 11.26 -18.30
N HIS A 135 9.79 11.05 -19.36
CA HIS A 135 8.64 11.91 -19.65
C HIS A 135 7.53 11.58 -18.66
N ALA A 136 7.77 11.86 -17.38
CA ALA A 136 6.70 12.18 -16.46
C ALA A 136 6.19 13.55 -16.90
N HIS A 137 5.17 13.57 -17.77
CA HIS A 137 4.42 14.79 -18.01
C HIS A 137 3.87 15.24 -16.65
N LYS A 138 4.50 16.28 -16.10
CA LYS A 138 4.00 17.03 -14.96
C LYS A 138 2.61 17.52 -15.36
N CYS A 139 1.55 17.03 -14.72
CA CYS A 139 0.27 17.72 -14.73
C CYS A 139 0.41 18.96 -13.83
N VAL A 140 1.01 20.02 -14.36
CA VAL A 140 0.79 21.42 -13.94
C VAL A 140 0.86 22.27 -15.19
#